data_AF-A0A7R9PID8-F1
#
_entry.id   AF-A0A7R9PID8-F1
#
_cell.length_a   1.000
_cell.length_b   1.000
_cell.length_c   1.000
_cell.angle_alpha   90.00
_cell.angle_beta   90.00
_cell.angle_gamma   90.00
#
_symmetry.space_group_name_H-M   'P 1'
#
loop_
_entity.id
_entity.type
_entity.pdbx_description
1 polymer ?
#
loop_
_entity_poly.entity_id
_entity_poly.type
_entity_poly.pdbx_seq_one_letter_code
_entity_poly.pdbx_strand_id
1 'polypeptide(L)'
;MDKDHQSPHGSVPHQNEEKVLTTYLAEDLLNFQYMADQGQRFRKTAICIVTDKGVKEYFVQEDQVIFKVPLGVLVECLSIFGGALTILKMRYQGYGHPLTLLLEEDGVITDCNIRTLEPENPVEFTFNADSDINKVIIKSEPLKEIFNDLDPTSCVLQYLTYNSQRRATQGIPRYISNTTDDI
;
A
#
# COMPACT_ATOMS: atom_id res chain seq x y z
N MET A 1 -26.83 7.44 -50.76
CA MET A 1 -26.63 6.34 -49.81
C MET A 1 -25.23 6.52 -49.27
N ASP A 2 -25.08 7.20 -48.14
CA ASP A 2 -23.88 7.14 -47.31
C ASP A 2 -24.37 7.34 -45.88
N LYS A 3 -24.21 6.31 -45.06
CA LYS A 3 -24.53 6.32 -43.63
C LYS A 3 -23.20 6.38 -42.89
N ASP A 4 -22.77 7.58 -42.53
CA ASP A 4 -21.72 7.75 -41.53
C ASP A 4 -22.24 7.25 -40.17
N HIS A 5 -21.77 6.06 -39.79
CA HIS A 5 -21.92 5.53 -38.44
C HIS A 5 -20.93 6.25 -37.53
N GLN A 6 -21.38 7.34 -36.90
CA GLN A 6 -20.71 7.92 -35.75
C GLN A 6 -20.92 6.97 -34.55
N SER A 7 -19.91 6.18 -34.21
CA SER A 7 -19.89 5.43 -32.95
C SER A 7 -19.83 6.41 -31.77
N PRO A 8 -20.73 6.31 -30.76
CA PRO A 8 -20.60 7.11 -29.57
C PRO A 8 -19.51 6.49 -28.69
N HIS A 9 -18.35 7.16 -28.59
CA HIS A 9 -17.45 6.99 -27.46
C HIS A 9 -18.17 7.50 -26.21
N GLY A 10 -19.05 6.68 -25.65
CA GLY A 10 -19.55 6.84 -24.31
C GLY A 10 -18.39 6.56 -23.37
N SER A 11 -17.90 7.60 -22.70
CA SER A 11 -17.10 7.45 -21.50
C SER A 11 -17.92 6.61 -20.52
N VAL A 12 -17.47 5.38 -20.29
CA VAL A 12 -18.01 4.56 -19.20
C VAL A 12 -17.83 5.40 -17.93
N PRO A 13 -18.89 5.70 -17.18
CA PRO A 13 -18.72 6.40 -15.92
C PRO A 13 -17.77 5.57 -15.08
N HIS A 14 -16.67 6.17 -14.60
CA HIS A 14 -15.88 5.59 -13.52
C HIS A 14 -16.85 5.39 -12.35
N GLN A 15 -17.42 4.19 -12.25
CA GLN A 15 -18.14 3.76 -11.08
C GLN A 15 -17.14 3.97 -9.94
N ASN A 16 -17.51 4.81 -8.98
CA ASN A 16 -16.68 5.12 -7.84
C ASN A 16 -16.51 3.83 -7.04
N GLU A 17 -15.51 3.03 -7.42
CA GLU A 17 -15.22 1.76 -6.79
C GLU A 17 -14.84 2.07 -5.35
N GLU A 18 -15.66 1.57 -4.43
CA GLU A 18 -15.41 1.74 -3.01
C GLU A 18 -14.06 1.09 -2.68
N LYS A 19 -13.11 1.90 -2.21
CA LYS A 19 -11.79 1.41 -1.85
C LYS A 19 -11.93 0.53 -0.62
N VAL A 20 -11.56 -0.74 -0.72
CA VAL A 20 -11.66 -1.70 0.38
C VAL A 20 -10.29 -1.98 0.99
N LEU A 21 -10.19 -1.89 2.31
CA LEU A 21 -9.02 -2.26 3.09
C LEU A 21 -9.21 -3.66 3.66
N THR A 22 -8.28 -4.58 3.37
CA THR A 22 -8.22 -5.88 4.03
C THR A 22 -7.29 -5.80 5.23
N THR A 23 -7.78 -6.22 6.40
CA THR A 23 -7.02 -6.24 7.64
C THR A 23 -6.75 -7.67 8.05
N TYR A 24 -5.51 -7.95 8.40
CA TYR A 24 -5.04 -9.22 8.95
C TYR A 24 -4.47 -8.93 10.34
N LEU A 25 -5.03 -9.58 11.35
CA LEU A 25 -4.58 -9.53 12.73
C LEU A 25 -4.04 -10.91 13.10
N ALA A 26 -2.86 -10.94 13.70
CA ALA A 26 -2.27 -12.15 14.30
C ALA A 26 -1.57 -11.75 15.61
N GLU A 27 -0.96 -12.71 16.29
CA GLU A 27 -0.11 -12.44 17.46
C GLU A 27 0.93 -11.36 17.12
N ASP A 28 0.92 -10.28 17.89
CA ASP A 28 1.76 -9.10 17.75
C ASP A 28 1.84 -8.44 16.35
N LEU A 29 0.83 -8.65 15.50
CA LEU A 29 0.85 -8.18 14.11
C LEU A 29 -0.47 -7.53 13.68
N LEU A 30 -0.40 -6.26 13.27
CA LEU A 30 -1.45 -5.61 12.47
C LEU A 30 -0.93 -5.43 11.04
N ASN A 31 -1.64 -6.01 10.07
CA ASN A 31 -1.32 -5.88 8.67
C ASN A 31 -2.52 -5.38 7.88
N PHE A 32 -2.37 -4.21 7.27
CA PHE A 32 -3.37 -3.56 6.45
C PHE A 32 -2.96 -3.62 4.98
N GLN A 33 -3.84 -4.12 4.12
CA GLN A 33 -3.57 -4.25 2.69
C GLN A 33 -4.67 -3.56 1.88
N TYR A 34 -4.22 -2.76 0.92
CA TYR A 34 -5.08 -2.10 -0.05
C TYR A 34 -4.60 -2.43 -1.46
N MET A 35 -5.50 -2.95 -2.29
CA MET A 35 -5.25 -3.17 -3.71
C MET A 35 -5.66 -1.90 -4.47
N ALA A 36 -4.68 -1.24 -5.07
CA ALA A 36 -4.89 -0.10 -5.94
C ALA A 36 -4.96 -0.59 -7.40
N ASP A 37 -5.83 0.04 -8.18
CA ASP A 37 -6.15 -0.28 -9.58
C ASP A 37 -7.07 -1.50 -9.78
N GLN A 38 -7.97 -1.40 -10.76
CA GLN A 38 -8.96 -2.41 -11.14
C GLN A 38 -8.29 -3.73 -11.57
N GLY A 39 -7.06 -3.64 -12.09
CA GLY A 39 -6.24 -4.79 -12.45
C GLY A 39 -5.49 -5.43 -11.28
N GLN A 40 -5.68 -4.97 -10.04
CA GLN A 40 -4.98 -5.47 -8.84
C GLN A 40 -3.45 -5.44 -8.96
N ARG A 41 -2.92 -4.52 -9.78
CA ARG A 41 -1.49 -4.46 -10.11
C ARG A 41 -0.63 -3.91 -8.97
N PHE A 42 -1.21 -3.06 -8.13
CA PHE A 42 -0.48 -2.39 -7.07
C PHE A 42 -1.06 -2.78 -5.72
N ARG A 43 -0.27 -3.44 -4.88
CA ARG A 43 -0.61 -3.70 -3.48
C ARG A 43 0.12 -2.72 -2.58
N LYS A 44 -0.64 -1.97 -1.77
CA LYS A 44 -0.10 -1.18 -0.67
C LYS A 44 -0.28 -1.98 0.62
N THR A 45 0.81 -2.18 1.35
CA THR A 45 0.81 -2.94 2.59
C THR A 45 1.43 -2.09 3.69
N ALA A 46 0.69 -1.90 4.79
CA ALA A 46 1.17 -1.29 6.01
C ALA A 46 1.20 -2.36 7.10
N ILE A 47 2.39 -2.63 7.63
CA ILE A 47 2.60 -3.63 8.66
C ILE A 47 3.07 -2.92 9.91
N CYS A 48 2.41 -3.21 11.03
CA CYS A 48 2.83 -2.82 12.36
C CYS A 48 3.09 -4.08 13.18
N ILE A 49 4.33 -4.23 13.63
CA ILE A 49 4.67 -5.20 14.68
C ILE A 49 4.36 -4.53 16.00
N VAL A 50 3.47 -5.14 16.77
CA VAL A 50 2.99 -4.62 18.04
C VAL A 50 4.11 -4.71 19.06
N THR A 51 4.34 -3.59 19.73
CA THR A 51 5.28 -3.49 20.85
C THR A 51 4.63 -2.66 21.95
N ASP A 52 5.13 -2.82 23.16
CA ASP A 52 4.73 -2.05 24.35
C ASP A 52 4.85 -0.52 24.17
N LYS A 53 5.70 -0.06 23.25
CA LYS A 53 5.90 1.36 22.94
C LYS A 53 4.86 1.93 21.99
N GLY A 54 4.24 1.11 21.15
CA GLY A 54 3.35 1.57 20.08
C GLY A 54 1.86 1.35 20.37
N VAL A 55 1.52 0.23 21.02
CA VAL A 55 0.14 -0.14 21.33
C VAL A 55 0.08 -0.53 22.80
N LYS A 56 -0.81 0.11 23.57
CA LYS A 56 -0.93 -0.15 25.01
C LYS A 56 -1.47 -1.54 25.31
N GLU A 57 -2.46 -1.98 24.54
CA GLU A 57 -3.14 -3.26 24.72
C GLU A 57 -3.46 -3.86 23.35
N TYR A 58 -3.06 -5.10 23.14
CA TYR A 58 -3.35 -5.85 21.94
C TYR A 58 -3.63 -7.30 22.29
N PHE A 59 -4.72 -7.85 21.75
CA PHE A 59 -5.13 -9.20 22.00
C PHE A 59 -5.91 -9.72 20.79
N VAL A 60 -5.53 -10.90 20.31
CA VAL A 60 -6.25 -11.65 19.28
C VAL A 60 -6.48 -13.04 19.84
N GLN A 61 -7.73 -13.50 19.79
CA GLN A 61 -8.11 -14.77 20.40
C GLN A 61 -7.84 -15.98 19.49
N GLU A 62 -7.92 -15.79 18.18
CA GLU A 62 -7.66 -16.80 17.16
C GLU A 62 -6.24 -16.63 16.59
N ASP A 63 -5.70 -17.68 15.95
CA ASP A 63 -4.36 -17.63 15.34
C ASP A 63 -4.24 -16.49 14.30
N GLN A 64 -5.33 -16.25 13.57
CA GLN A 64 -5.43 -15.17 12.61
C GLN A 64 -6.88 -14.72 12.46
N VAL A 65 -7.09 -13.41 12.42
CA VAL A 65 -8.39 -12.80 12.15
C VAL A 65 -8.28 -11.92 10.90
N ILE A 66 -9.22 -12.09 9.97
CA ILE A 66 -9.26 -11.36 8.71
C ILE A 66 -10.63 -10.69 8.55
N PHE A 67 -10.64 -9.43 8.18
CA PHE A 67 -11.86 -8.72 7.79
C PHE A 67 -11.56 -7.61 6.79
N LYS A 68 -12.58 -7.20 6.04
CA LYS A 68 -12.52 -6.08 5.12
C LYS A 68 -13.40 -4.93 5.59
N VAL A 69 -12.98 -3.69 5.36
CA VAL A 69 -13.78 -2.49 5.61
C VAL A 69 -13.63 -1.48 4.47
N PRO A 70 -14.64 -0.65 4.20
CA PRO A 70 -14.47 0.51 3.33
C PRO A 70 -13.41 1.46 3.88
N LEU A 71 -12.34 1.68 3.12
CA LEU A 71 -11.24 2.54 3.51
C LEU A 71 -11.67 3.99 3.71
N GLY A 72 -12.60 4.49 2.89
CA GLY A 72 -13.14 5.85 3.02
C GLY A 72 -13.82 6.05 4.38
N VAL A 73 -14.75 5.15 4.73
CA VAL A 73 -15.46 5.18 6.01
C VAL A 73 -14.48 5.06 7.19
N LEU A 74 -13.50 4.15 7.10
CA LEU A 74 -12.48 4.02 8.14
C LEU A 74 -11.71 5.33 8.35
N VAL A 75 -11.25 5.97 7.28
CA VAL A 75 -10.50 7.23 7.35
C VAL A 75 -11.36 8.36 7.91
N GLU A 76 -12.62 8.46 7.51
CA GLU A 76 -13.58 9.42 8.05
C GLU A 76 -13.75 9.25 9.57
N CYS A 77 -13.95 8.01 10.05
CA CYS A 77 -14.07 7.72 11.48
C CYS A 77 -12.78 8.07 12.25
N LEU A 78 -11.61 7.75 11.69
CA LEU A 78 -10.32 8.07 12.32
C LEU A 78 -10.02 9.57 12.34
N SER A 79 -10.64 10.36 11.46
CA SER A 79 -10.36 11.80 11.30
C SER A 79 -11.33 12.70 12.06
N ILE A 80 -12.28 12.15 12.82
CA ILE A 80 -13.36 12.91 13.49
C ILE A 80 -12.83 14.09 14.32
N PHE A 81 -11.71 13.90 15.02
CA PHE A 81 -11.10 14.93 15.87
C PHE A 81 -9.90 15.66 15.25
N GLY A 82 -9.52 15.36 14.01
CA GLY A 82 -8.41 16.03 13.33
C GLY A 82 -7.00 15.50 13.67
N GLY A 83 -6.88 14.47 14.50
CA GLY A 83 -5.77 13.50 14.44
C GLY A 83 -4.49 13.82 15.24
N ALA A 84 -4.52 14.74 16.21
CA ALA A 84 -3.31 15.12 16.95
C ALA A 84 -3.05 14.28 18.21
N LEU A 85 -4.08 14.02 19.04
CA LEU A 85 -3.92 13.39 20.37
C LEU A 85 -5.11 12.52 20.78
N THR A 86 -5.73 11.83 19.82
CA THR A 86 -6.91 10.99 20.07
C THR A 86 -6.50 9.60 20.58
N ILE A 87 -7.14 9.12 21.66
CA ILE A 87 -7.02 7.72 22.08
C ILE A 87 -7.93 6.86 21.20
N LEU A 88 -7.38 5.81 20.59
CA LEU A 88 -8.13 4.86 19.78
C LEU A 88 -8.21 3.49 20.46
N LYS A 89 -9.43 2.94 20.53
CA LYS A 89 -9.67 1.54 20.84
C LYS A 89 -10.42 0.87 19.70
N MET A 90 -9.77 -0.10 19.07
CA MET A 90 -10.34 -0.92 18.00
C MET A 90 -10.83 -2.25 18.56
N ARG A 91 -12.03 -2.70 18.17
CA ARG A 91 -12.61 -3.98 18.58
C ARG A 91 -13.30 -4.63 17.40
N TYR A 92 -13.09 -5.93 17.26
CA TYR A 92 -13.78 -6.76 16.28
C TYR A 92 -14.13 -8.09 16.93
N GLN A 93 -15.40 -8.47 16.89
CA GLN A 93 -15.92 -9.64 17.61
C GLN A 93 -15.89 -10.93 16.79
N GLY A 94 -15.27 -10.89 15.61
CA GLY A 94 -15.22 -12.01 14.67
C GLY A 94 -16.22 -11.86 13.52
N TYR A 95 -16.26 -12.90 12.69
CA TYR A 95 -17.00 -12.90 11.44
C TYR A 95 -18.49 -12.54 11.61
N GLY A 96 -19.01 -11.68 10.73
CA GLY A 96 -20.39 -11.18 10.77
C GLY A 96 -20.64 -10.00 11.70
N HIS A 97 -19.67 -9.61 12.53
CA HIS A 97 -19.76 -8.43 13.39
C HIS A 97 -19.12 -7.19 12.74
N PRO A 98 -19.55 -5.96 13.12
CA PRO A 98 -18.87 -4.75 12.67
C PRO A 98 -17.50 -4.58 13.34
N LEU A 99 -16.65 -3.76 12.72
CA LEU A 99 -15.50 -3.16 13.36
C LEU A 99 -15.97 -1.97 14.21
N THR A 100 -15.76 -2.03 15.52
CA THR A 100 -16.07 -0.94 16.43
C THR A 100 -14.80 -0.13 16.72
N LEU A 101 -14.89 1.18 16.54
CA LEU A 101 -13.86 2.15 16.88
C LEU A 101 -14.39 3.07 17.97
N LEU A 102 -13.70 3.09 19.11
CA LEU A 102 -13.95 4.06 20.17
C LEU A 102 -12.81 5.07 20.16
N LEU A 103 -13.16 6.33 19.90
CA LEU A 103 -12.22 7.45 19.87
C LEU A 103 -12.50 8.37 21.05
N GLU A 104 -11.48 8.79 21.77
CA GLU A 104 -11.58 9.74 22.87
C GLU A 104 -10.59 10.90 22.68
N GLU A 105 -11.09 12.14 22.78
CA GLU A 105 -10.29 13.35 22.84
C GLU A 105 -10.92 14.34 23.83
N ASP A 106 -10.15 14.83 24.79
CA ASP A 106 -10.57 15.79 25.83
C ASP A 106 -11.90 15.41 26.54
N GLY A 107 -12.10 14.11 26.80
CA GLY A 107 -13.29 13.56 27.45
C GLY A 107 -14.52 13.42 26.54
N VAL A 108 -14.43 13.82 25.28
CA VAL A 108 -15.45 13.55 24.26
C VAL A 108 -15.20 12.18 23.65
N ILE A 109 -16.22 11.32 23.69
CA ILE A 109 -16.14 9.94 23.20
C ILE A 109 -17.00 9.79 21.96
N THR A 110 -16.43 9.22 20.90
CA THR A 110 -17.14 8.84 19.68
C THR A 110 -17.07 7.32 19.49
N ASP A 111 -18.22 6.71 19.21
CA ASP A 111 -18.37 5.29 18.91
C ASP A 111 -18.77 5.13 17.43
N CYS A 112 -17.88 4.53 16.63
CA CYS A 112 -18.11 4.24 15.22
C CYS A 112 -18.23 2.74 15.01
N ASN A 113 -19.28 2.32 14.30
CA ASN A 113 -19.49 0.91 13.93
C ASN A 113 -19.45 0.78 12.41
N ILE A 114 -18.37 0.21 11.90
CA ILE A 114 -18.13 0.04 10.47
C ILE A 114 -18.52 -1.39 10.10
N ARG A 115 -19.43 -1.53 9.13
CA ARG A 115 -19.81 -2.84 8.61
C ARG A 115 -18.60 -3.49 7.94
N THR A 116 -18.34 -4.74 8.30
CA THR A 116 -17.31 -5.54 7.66
C THR A 116 -17.84 -6.16 6.37
N LEU A 117 -16.93 -6.42 5.45
CA LEU A 117 -17.19 -7.08 4.17
C LEU A 117 -16.55 -8.47 4.18
N GLU A 118 -17.05 -9.35 3.30
CA GLU A 118 -16.52 -10.69 3.14
C GLU A 118 -15.03 -10.68 2.76
N PRO A 119 -14.15 -11.33 3.54
CA PRO A 119 -12.77 -11.49 3.17
C PRO A 119 -12.68 -12.43 1.95
N GLU A 120 -11.84 -12.07 0.98
CA GLU A 120 -11.49 -12.95 -0.14
C GLU A 120 -10.08 -13.48 0.09
N ASN A 121 -9.71 -14.51 -0.67
CA ASN A 121 -8.37 -15.07 -0.59
C ASN A 121 -7.30 -13.99 -0.83
N PRO A 122 -6.28 -13.88 0.04
CA PRO A 122 -5.19 -12.94 -0.17
C PRO A 122 -4.53 -13.17 -1.52
N VAL A 123 -4.31 -12.09 -2.27
CA VAL A 123 -3.43 -12.13 -3.44
C VAL A 123 -2.00 -12.23 -2.93
N GLU A 124 -1.36 -13.36 -3.18
CA GLU A 124 0.02 -13.59 -2.79
C GLU A 124 0.97 -12.86 -3.75
N PHE A 125 1.63 -11.80 -3.27
CA PHE A 125 2.80 -11.25 -3.94
C PHE A 125 4.04 -11.76 -3.22
N THR A 126 4.79 -12.63 -3.88
CA THR A 126 6.09 -13.09 -3.39
C THR A 126 7.19 -12.18 -3.92
N PHE A 127 7.96 -11.61 -3.00
CA PHE A 127 9.21 -10.94 -3.34
C PHE A 127 10.33 -11.98 -3.18
N ASN A 128 10.82 -12.53 -4.29
CA ASN A 128 11.87 -13.56 -4.25
C ASN A 128 13.20 -12.94 -3.81
N ALA A 129 13.51 -13.04 -2.52
CA ALA A 129 14.75 -12.54 -1.92
C ALA A 129 16.02 -13.21 -2.50
N ASP A 130 15.88 -14.38 -3.14
CA ASP A 130 16.98 -15.12 -3.77
C ASP A 130 17.32 -14.63 -5.18
N SER A 131 16.57 -13.66 -5.71
CA SER A 131 16.87 -13.08 -7.01
C SER A 131 17.95 -12.00 -6.89
N ASP A 132 18.76 -11.90 -7.94
CA ASP A 132 19.87 -10.97 -8.14
C ASP A 132 19.44 -9.48 -8.20
N ILE A 133 18.73 -9.01 -7.17
CA ILE A 133 18.12 -7.68 -7.11
C ILE A 133 19.10 -6.66 -6.52
N ASN A 134 19.12 -5.45 -7.10
CA ASN A 134 19.78 -4.31 -6.49
C ASN A 134 18.93 -3.76 -5.34
N LYS A 135 19.48 -3.75 -4.12
CA LYS A 135 18.84 -3.16 -2.94
C LYS A 135 19.34 -1.73 -2.74
N VAL A 136 18.42 -0.77 -2.72
CA VAL A 136 18.71 0.64 -2.44
C VAL A 136 17.84 1.09 -1.27
N ILE A 137 18.44 1.73 -0.27
CA ILE A 137 17.74 2.32 0.88
C ILE A 137 17.94 3.83 0.81
N ILE A 138 16.84 4.59 0.70
CA ILE A 138 16.83 6.04 0.53
C ILE A 138 16.03 6.64 1.70
N LYS A 139 16.44 7.80 2.21
CA LYS A 139 15.64 8.56 3.18
C LYS A 139 14.32 8.99 2.53
N SER A 140 13.24 8.94 3.31
CA SER A 140 11.89 9.26 2.82
C SER A 140 11.73 10.71 2.41
N GLU A 141 12.34 11.65 3.14
CA GLU A 141 12.12 13.08 2.91
C GLU A 141 12.63 13.53 1.52
N PRO A 142 13.88 13.26 1.10
CA PRO A 142 14.33 13.62 -0.24
C PRO A 142 13.59 12.85 -1.34
N LEU A 143 13.21 11.60 -1.09
CA LEU A 143 12.48 10.80 -2.07
C LEU A 143 11.09 11.38 -2.36
N LYS A 144 10.42 11.92 -1.34
CA LYS A 144 9.14 12.61 -1.49
C LYS A 144 9.26 13.82 -2.40
N GLU A 145 10.32 14.63 -2.23
CA GLU A 145 10.58 15.80 -3.08
C GLU A 145 10.78 15.37 -4.54
N ILE A 146 11.61 14.36 -4.79
CA ILE A 146 11.84 13.82 -6.14
C ILE A 146 10.53 13.35 -6.78
N PHE A 147 9.67 12.64 -6.05
CA PHE A 147 8.40 12.17 -6.58
C PHE A 147 7.38 13.28 -6.86
N ASN A 148 7.44 14.40 -6.11
CA ASN A 148 6.58 15.55 -6.38
C ASN A 148 7.01 16.31 -7.65
N ASP A 149 8.29 16.25 -8.00
CA ASP A 149 8.85 16.92 -9.19
C ASP A 149 8.71 16.09 -10.47
N LEU A 150 8.24 14.84 -10.38
CA LEU A 150 8.00 14.00 -11.56
C LEU A 150 6.87 14.55 -12.43
N ASP A 151 7.05 14.45 -13.75
CA ASP A 151 6.00 14.80 -14.73
C ASP A 151 4.83 13.80 -14.64
N PRO A 152 3.64 14.25 -14.18
CA PRO A 152 2.48 13.37 -14.02
C PRO A 152 1.86 12.95 -15.35
N THR A 153 2.26 13.55 -16.48
CA THR A 153 1.76 13.18 -17.82
C THR A 153 2.48 11.96 -18.40
N SER A 154 3.63 11.57 -17.84
CA SER A 154 4.32 10.36 -18.25
C SER A 154 3.56 9.11 -17.81
N CYS A 155 3.33 8.19 -18.74
CA CYS A 155 2.74 6.88 -18.44
C CYS A 155 3.76 5.85 -17.91
N VAL A 156 5.05 6.20 -17.89
CA VAL A 156 6.14 5.31 -17.52
C VAL A 156 7.10 6.00 -16.55
N LEU A 157 7.45 5.31 -15.48
CA LEU A 157 8.55 5.68 -14.59
C LEU A 157 9.67 4.63 -14.71
N GLN A 158 10.88 5.07 -15.06
CA GLN A 158 12.04 4.19 -15.19
C GLN A 158 13.05 4.50 -14.08
N TYR A 159 13.50 3.46 -13.36
CA TYR A 159 14.57 3.55 -12.37
C TYR A 159 15.82 2.83 -12.88
N LEU A 160 16.97 3.50 -12.86
CA LEU A 160 18.26 2.92 -13.26
C LEU A 160 19.15 2.76 -12.03
N THR A 161 19.57 1.54 -11.77
CA THR A 161 20.50 1.21 -10.67
C THR A 161 21.72 0.50 -11.23
N TYR A 162 22.91 0.90 -10.80
CA TYR A 162 24.17 0.28 -11.19
C TYR A 162 24.86 -0.36 -9.98
N ASN A 163 25.33 -1.60 -10.13
CA ASN A 163 26.06 -2.31 -9.10
C ASN A 163 27.50 -2.58 -9.54
N SER A 164 28.43 -1.75 -9.07
CA SER A 164 29.85 -1.83 -9.43
C SER A 164 30.56 -3.07 -8.86
N GLN A 165 30.03 -3.67 -7.79
CA GLN A 165 30.66 -4.80 -7.09
C GLN A 165 30.46 -6.14 -7.82
N ARG A 166 29.48 -6.22 -8.76
CA ARG A 166 29.27 -7.41 -9.61
C ARG A 166 30.34 -7.61 -10.69
N ARG A 167 31.21 -6.62 -10.94
CA ARG A 167 32.31 -6.74 -11.92
C ARG A 167 33.46 -7.62 -11.44
N ALA A 168 33.60 -7.87 -10.13
CA ALA A 168 34.74 -8.64 -9.60
C ALA A 168 34.55 -10.17 -9.66
N THR A 169 33.31 -10.66 -9.79
CA THR A 169 32.98 -12.10 -9.73
C THR A 169 32.56 -12.73 -11.06
N GLN A 170 32.37 -11.94 -12.12
CA GLN A 170 32.24 -12.46 -13.47
C GLN A 170 33.42 -11.99 -14.30
N GLY A 171 34.50 -12.78 -14.28
CA GLY A 171 35.63 -12.61 -15.19
C GLY A 171 35.16 -12.74 -16.63
N ILE A 172 35.04 -11.62 -17.34
CA ILE A 172 34.85 -11.57 -18.80
C ILE A 172 35.82 -10.50 -19.34
N PRO A 173 36.52 -10.77 -20.47
CA PRO A 173 37.77 -10.11 -20.79
C PRO A 173 37.60 -8.66 -21.23
N ARG A 174 38.60 -7.84 -20.91
CA ARG A 174 38.77 -6.49 -21.47
C ARG A 174 38.83 -6.59 -22.99
N TYR A 175 37.79 -6.14 -23.69
CA TYR A 175 37.98 -5.61 -25.03
C TYR A 175 38.59 -4.23 -24.89
N ILE A 176 39.90 -4.17 -25.13
CA ILE A 176 40.60 -2.92 -25.39
C ILE A 176 40.11 -2.48 -26.78
N SER A 177 39.26 -1.46 -26.84
CA SER A 177 39.11 -0.70 -28.08
C SER A 177 40.25 0.32 -28.11
N ASN A 178 41.25 0.02 -28.93
CA ASN A 178 42.11 1.07 -29.46
C ASN A 178 41.27 1.87 -30.45
N THR A 179 41.06 3.14 -30.17
CA THR A 179 40.83 4.12 -31.22
C THR A 179 41.63 5.35 -30.83
N THR A 180 42.82 5.41 -31.41
CA THR A 180 43.48 6.66 -31.77
C THR A 180 42.46 7.52 -32.50
N ASP A 181 42.23 8.74 -32.04
CA ASP A 181 42.39 9.96 -32.82
C ASP A 181 41.76 11.16 -32.10
N ASP A 182 42.47 12.28 -32.25
CA ASP A 182 42.09 13.69 -32.02
C ASP A 182 42.76 14.46 -30.88
N ILE A 183 43.81 15.17 -31.35
CA ILE A 183 44.54 16.38 -30.92
C ILE A 183 45.81 16.17 -30.09
#